data_AF-A4BVU1-F1
#
_entry.id   AF-A4BVU1-F1
#
_cell.length_a   1.000
_cell.length_b   1.000
_cell.length_c   1.000
_cell.angle_alpha   90.00
_cell.angle_beta   90.00
_cell.angle_gamma   90.00
#
_symmetry.space_group_name_H-M   'P 1'
#
loop_
_entity.id
_entity.type
_entity.pdbx_description
1 polymer ?
#
loop_
_entity_poly.entity_id
_entity_poly.type
_entity_poly.pdbx_seq_one_letter_code
_entity_poly.pdbx_strand_id
1 'polypeptide(L)'
;MQLKAYLSAIPDHRRAQGRMYDLTHLLLFSILAMVSGATSYRKIQRFMDTHRERLNALCQLHRKRAPAHTSIRYALQGLDAKAVELAFPRHASGLDGEDHNRFFPSTVIDAEWKPAD
;
A
#
# COMPACT_ATOMS: atom_id res chain seq x y z
N MET A 1 -4.02 14.75 1.32
CA MET A 1 -4.77 13.47 1.45
C MET A 1 -4.40 12.81 2.76
N GLN A 2 -5.37 12.52 3.64
CA GLN A 2 -5.13 11.92 4.97
C GLN A 2 -4.47 10.53 4.88
N LEU A 3 -4.85 9.71 3.89
CA LEU A 3 -4.24 8.40 3.65
C LEU A 3 -2.71 8.45 3.46
N LYS A 4 -2.20 9.46 2.76
CA LYS A 4 -0.75 9.65 2.56
C LYS A 4 -0.02 9.90 3.88
N ALA A 5 -0.67 10.58 4.84
CA ALA A 5 -0.09 10.84 6.15
C ALA A 5 0.07 9.55 6.96
N TYR A 6 -0.95 8.68 6.98
CA TYR A 6 -0.85 7.37 7.62
C TYR A 6 0.25 6.51 7.00
N LEU A 7 0.28 6.42 5.67
CA LEU A 7 1.30 5.65 4.96
C LEU A 7 2.72 6.17 5.20
N SER A 8 2.88 7.48 5.44
CA SER A 8 4.19 8.08 5.73
C SER A 8 4.75 7.75 7.12
N ALA A 9 3.92 7.25 8.03
CA ALA A 9 4.35 6.80 9.36
C ALA A 9 5.04 5.42 9.31
N ILE A 10 4.89 4.68 8.21
CA ILE A 10 5.48 3.36 8.05
C ILE A 10 6.97 3.50 7.69
N PRO A 11 7.90 2.90 8.46
CA PRO A 11 9.34 2.97 8.17
C PRO A 11 9.70 2.31 6.82
N ASP A 12 10.54 2.98 6.02
CA ASP A 12 11.06 2.40 4.77
C ASP A 12 12.26 1.48 5.05
N HIS A 13 11.99 0.18 5.16
CA HIS A 13 12.97 -0.90 5.39
C HIS A 13 13.97 -1.09 4.25
N ARG A 14 13.66 -0.59 3.05
CA ARG A 14 14.47 -0.85 1.86
C ARG A 14 15.82 -0.14 1.98
N ARG A 15 16.85 -0.55 1.23
CA ARG A 15 18.09 0.25 1.14
C ARG A 15 17.86 1.56 0.38
N ALA A 16 18.60 2.62 0.71
CA ALA A 16 18.49 3.94 0.04
C ALA A 16 18.93 3.93 -1.44
N GLN A 17 19.79 2.98 -1.80
CA GLN A 17 20.35 2.88 -3.14
C GLN A 17 19.30 2.36 -4.14
N GLY A 18 19.12 3.08 -5.25
CA GLY A 18 18.23 2.67 -6.34
C GLY A 18 16.74 2.90 -6.11
N ARG A 19 16.35 3.70 -5.11
CA ARG A 19 14.94 4.03 -4.85
C ARG A 19 14.37 4.95 -5.94
N MET A 20 13.61 4.39 -6.87
CA MET A 20 12.86 5.18 -7.86
C MET A 20 11.61 5.86 -7.26
N TYR A 21 11.02 5.25 -6.23
CA TYR A 21 9.82 5.73 -5.53
C TYR A 21 10.02 5.53 -4.03
N ASP A 22 9.60 6.52 -3.23
CA ASP A 22 9.51 6.32 -1.78
C ASP A 22 8.43 5.29 -1.43
N LEU A 23 8.47 4.79 -0.19
CA LEU A 23 7.56 3.75 0.25
C LEU A 23 6.10 4.24 0.23
N THR A 24 5.85 5.45 0.73
CA THR A 24 4.53 6.06 0.81
C THR A 24 3.79 6.05 -0.53
N HIS A 25 4.42 6.53 -1.61
CA HIS A 25 3.82 6.55 -2.94
C HIS A 25 3.67 5.14 -3.51
N LEU A 26 4.62 4.24 -3.27
CA LEU A 26 4.49 2.84 -3.68
C LEU A 26 3.29 2.15 -3.04
N LEU A 27 3.08 2.36 -1.74
CA LEU A 27 1.93 1.81 -1.03
C LEU A 27 0.63 2.42 -1.55
N LEU A 28 0.56 3.74 -1.67
CA LEU A 28 -0.60 4.43 -2.21
C LEU A 28 -0.98 3.92 -3.60
N PHE A 29 -0.01 3.83 -4.51
CA PHE A 29 -0.23 3.36 -5.88
C PHE A 29 -0.59 1.87 -5.94
N SER A 30 -0.03 1.06 -5.04
CA SER A 30 -0.39 -0.36 -4.92
C SER A 30 -1.84 -0.52 -4.43
N ILE A 31 -2.27 0.27 -3.45
CA ILE A 31 -3.66 0.27 -2.98
C ILE A 31 -4.61 0.68 -4.10
N LEU A 32 -4.32 1.77 -4.82
CA LEU A 32 -5.14 2.21 -5.97
C LEU A 32 -5.23 1.13 -7.05
N ALA A 33 -4.12 0.46 -7.35
CA ALA A 33 -4.12 -0.64 -8.30
C ALA A 33 -5.00 -1.81 -7.83
N MET A 34 -4.89 -2.21 -6.56
CA MET A 34 -5.68 -3.31 -5.99
C MET A 34 -7.18 -2.99 -5.98
N VAL A 35 -7.55 -1.77 -5.58
CA VAL A 35 -8.95 -1.28 -5.66
C VAL A 35 -9.45 -1.24 -7.10
N SER A 36 -8.55 -1.05 -8.07
CA SER A 36 -8.86 -1.12 -9.51
C SER A 36 -8.81 -2.56 -10.08
N GLY A 37 -8.71 -3.59 -9.24
CA GLY A 37 -8.74 -5.00 -9.64
C GLY A 37 -7.38 -5.63 -9.94
N ALA A 38 -6.26 -5.00 -9.55
CA ALA A 38 -4.94 -5.62 -9.68
C ALA A 38 -4.75 -6.73 -8.63
N THR A 39 -4.67 -7.97 -9.09
CA THR A 39 -4.48 -9.17 -8.23
C THR A 39 -3.05 -9.71 -8.19
N SER A 40 -2.08 -9.02 -8.81
CA SER A 40 -0.69 -9.46 -8.81
C SER A 40 0.27 -8.29 -8.93
N TYR A 41 1.53 -8.45 -8.47
CA TYR A 41 2.55 -7.39 -8.58
C TYR A 41 2.78 -6.92 -10.02
N ARG A 42 2.66 -7.82 -11.01
CA ARG A 42 2.75 -7.46 -12.44
C ARG A 42 1.54 -6.63 -12.88
N LYS A 43 0.34 -6.93 -12.40
CA LYS A 43 -0.85 -6.11 -12.64
C LYS A 43 -0.73 -4.74 -11.97
N ILE A 44 -0.17 -4.66 -10.76
CA ILE A 44 0.13 -3.39 -10.09
C ILE A 44 1.10 -2.57 -10.93
N GLN A 45 2.23 -3.16 -11.37
CA GLN A 45 3.17 -2.49 -12.27
C GLN A 45 2.46 -1.96 -13.53
N ARG A 46 1.64 -2.78 -14.20
CA ARG A 46 0.88 -2.38 -15.39
C ARG A 46 -0.06 -1.22 -15.10
N PHE A 47 -0.82 -1.28 -14.01
CA PHE A 47 -1.71 -0.20 -13.60
C PHE A 47 -0.94 1.12 -13.42
N MET A 48 0.21 1.06 -12.72
CA MET A 48 1.07 2.22 -12.48
C MET A 48 1.67 2.79 -13.76
N ASP A 49 2.00 1.94 -14.73
CA ASP A 49 2.53 2.37 -16.02
C ASP A 49 1.45 3.02 -16.89
N THR A 50 0.27 2.40 -16.98
CA THR A 50 -0.90 2.92 -17.72
C THR A 50 -1.38 4.26 -17.17
N HIS A 51 -1.41 4.43 -15.84
CA HIS A 51 -1.91 5.63 -15.19
C HIS A 51 -0.79 6.60 -14.76
N ARG A 52 0.44 6.40 -15.22
CA ARG A 52 1.64 7.08 -14.70
C ARG A 52 1.54 8.59 -14.69
N GLU A 53 1.05 9.19 -15.78
CA GLU A 53 0.93 10.65 -15.91
C GLU A 53 -0.09 11.22 -14.91
N ARG A 54 -1.22 10.53 -14.73
CA ARG A 54 -2.24 10.91 -13.74
C ARG A 54 -1.71 10.75 -12.31
N LEU A 55 -1.03 9.65 -12.01
CA LEU A 55 -0.43 9.40 -10.70
C LEU A 55 0.65 10.44 -10.37
N ASN A 56 1.47 10.80 -11.36
CA ASN A 56 2.46 11.87 -11.26
C ASN A 56 1.81 13.23 -10.96
N ALA A 57 0.74 13.60 -11.68
CA ALA A 57 0.02 14.84 -11.44
C ALA A 57 -0.61 14.88 -10.04
N LEU A 58 -1.26 13.79 -9.61
CA LEU A 58 -1.91 13.68 -8.29
C LEU A 58 -0.90 13.78 -7.14
N CYS A 59 0.29 13.22 -7.31
CA CYS A 59 1.31 13.17 -6.26
C CYS A 59 2.43 14.20 -6.43
N GLN A 60 2.33 15.08 -7.44
CA GLN A 60 3.36 16.06 -7.81
C GLN A 60 4.74 15.40 -8.00
N LEU A 61 4.75 14.27 -8.71
CA LEU A 61 5.95 13.50 -9.04
C LEU A 61 6.32 13.64 -10.51
N HIS A 62 7.60 13.47 -10.84
CA HIS A 62 8.10 13.50 -12.22
C HIS A 62 8.77 12.17 -12.62
N ARG A 63 8.12 11.03 -12.30
CA ARG A 63 8.70 9.72 -12.57
C ARG A 63 8.46 9.29 -14.02
N LYS A 64 9.56 9.03 -14.74
CA LYS A 64 9.53 8.64 -16.17
C LYS A 64 9.08 7.20 -16.42
N ARG A 65 9.19 6.32 -15.42
CA ARG A 65 8.87 4.89 -15.54
C ARG A 65 8.19 4.39 -14.27
N ALA A 66 7.30 3.41 -14.43
CA ALA A 66 6.76 2.65 -13.31
C ALA A 66 7.89 1.85 -12.60
N PRO A 67 7.75 1.57 -11.30
CA PRO A 67 8.66 0.70 -10.59
C PRO A 67 8.52 -0.74 -11.10
N ALA A 68 9.60 -1.51 -11.07
CA ALA A 68 9.56 -2.92 -11.45
C ALA A 68 8.71 -3.72 -10.45
N HIS A 69 8.00 -4.75 -10.92
CA HIS A 69 7.21 -5.64 -10.05
C HIS A 69 8.04 -6.30 -8.95
N THR A 70 9.34 -6.49 -9.15
CA THR A 70 10.27 -6.97 -8.11
C THR A 70 10.48 -5.92 -7.01
N SER A 71 10.59 -4.63 -7.36
CA SER A 71 10.66 -3.53 -6.41
C SER A 71 9.35 -3.37 -5.64
N ILE A 72 8.20 -3.53 -6.31
CA ILE A 72 6.88 -3.54 -5.68
C ILE A 72 6.78 -4.69 -4.68
N ARG A 73 7.12 -5.92 -5.12
CA ARG A 73 7.14 -7.11 -4.27
C ARG A 73 8.03 -6.90 -3.05
N TYR A 74 9.26 -6.45 -3.25
CA TYR A 74 10.21 -6.22 -2.15
C TYR A 74 9.69 -5.18 -1.15
N ALA A 75 9.09 -4.08 -1.64
CA ALA A 75 8.50 -3.07 -0.77
C ALA A 75 7.37 -3.65 0.08
N LEU A 76 6.43 -4.38 -0.54
CA LEU A 76 5.25 -4.93 0.13
C LEU A 76 5.58 -6.10 1.06
N GLN A 77 6.52 -6.98 0.69
CA GLN A 77 6.86 -8.15 1.51
C GLN A 77 7.70 -7.82 2.76
N GLY A 78 8.45 -6.72 2.73
CA GLY A 78 9.26 -6.32 3.90
C GLY A 78 8.56 -5.34 4.83
N LEU A 79 7.26 -5.09 4.64
CA LEU A 79 6.50 -4.24 5.56
C LEU A 79 6.49 -4.86 6.95
N ASP A 80 6.78 -4.05 7.96
CA ASP A 80 6.57 -4.43 9.35
C ASP A 80 5.07 -4.37 9.67
N ALA A 81 4.46 -5.52 9.93
CA ALA A 81 3.04 -5.64 10.23
C ALA A 81 2.63 -4.75 11.41
N LYS A 82 3.45 -4.66 12.47
CA LYS A 82 3.14 -3.81 13.63
C LYS A 82 3.16 -2.33 13.27
N ALA A 83 4.13 -1.91 12.46
CA ALA A 83 4.22 -0.53 12.00
C ALA A 83 3.05 -0.15 11.08
N VAL A 84 2.61 -1.09 10.24
CA VAL A 84 1.40 -0.92 9.41
C VAL A 84 0.17 -0.80 10.30
N GLU A 85 -0.06 -1.73 11.23
CA GLU A 85 -1.19 -1.69 12.16
C GLU A 85 -1.25 -0.37 12.92
N LEU A 86 -0.11 0.09 13.46
CA LEU A 86 0.00 1.35 14.21
C LEU A 86 -0.13 2.62 13.36
N ALA A 87 -0.01 2.52 12.04
CA ALA A 87 -0.23 3.64 11.13
C ALA A 87 -1.72 3.95 10.89
N PHE A 88 -2.61 2.96 11.05
CA PHE A 88 -4.05 3.07 10.83
C PHE A 88 -5.00 3.09 12.07
N PRO A 89 -4.60 2.98 13.36
CA PRO A 89 -5.56 2.80 14.47
C PRO A 89 -6.42 4.04 14.71
N ARG A 90 -5.85 5.24 14.55
CA ARG A 90 -6.57 6.50 14.75
C ARG A 90 -7.65 6.76 13.69
N HIS A 91 -7.60 6.06 12.55
CA HIS A 91 -8.67 6.13 11.55
C HIS A 91 -9.82 5.19 11.91
N ALA A 92 -9.54 3.99 12.44
CA ALA A 92 -10.57 3.05 12.87
C ALA A 92 -11.48 3.64 13.97
N SER A 93 -10.90 4.31 14.97
CA SER A 93 -11.68 4.99 16.03
C SER A 93 -12.52 6.19 15.54
N GLY A 94 -12.26 6.70 14.33
CA GLY A 94 -13.05 7.75 13.68
C GLY A 94 -14.10 7.21 12.69
N LEU A 95 -14.07 5.91 12.40
CA LEU A 95 -15.03 5.20 11.55
C LEU A 95 -16.11 4.46 12.37
N ASP A 96 -16.01 4.47 13.69
CA ASP A 96 -17.01 3.90 14.62
C ASP A 96 -18.39 4.59 14.54
N GLY A 97 -18.55 5.60 13.68
CA GLY A 97 -19.82 6.23 13.33
C GLY A 97 -20.52 5.67 12.09
N GLU A 98 -19.89 4.85 11.25
CA GLU A 98 -20.51 4.34 10.01
C GLU A 98 -20.11 2.87 9.76
N ASP A 99 -20.95 1.97 10.29
CA ASP A 99 -21.18 0.57 9.89
C ASP A 99 -19.93 -0.28 9.52
N HIS A 100 -19.14 -0.64 10.54
CA HIS A 100 -18.02 -1.58 10.46
C HIS A 100 -18.39 -3.04 10.15
N ASN A 101 -19.67 -3.39 9.95
CA ASN A 101 -20.10 -4.79 9.88
C ASN A 101 -20.04 -5.43 8.47
N ARG A 102 -19.31 -4.86 7.51
CA ARG A 102 -19.25 -5.43 6.14
C ARG A 102 -17.88 -5.70 5.55
N PHE A 103 -16.79 -5.19 6.13
CA PHE A 103 -15.50 -5.28 5.45
C PHE A 103 -14.40 -6.06 6.19
N PHE A 104 -14.45 -6.20 7.52
CA PHE A 104 -13.52 -7.06 8.25
C PHE A 104 -14.17 -7.57 9.55
N PRO A 105 -14.58 -8.85 9.63
CA PRO A 105 -14.94 -9.42 10.92
C PRO A 105 -13.70 -9.41 11.82
N SER A 106 -13.83 -8.85 13.03
CA SER A 106 -12.79 -8.83 14.07
C SER A 106 -12.19 -10.21 14.38
N THR A 107 -12.84 -11.29 13.93
CA THR A 107 -12.41 -12.68 14.09
C THR A 107 -11.18 -13.06 13.27
N VAL A 108 -10.78 -12.27 12.26
CA VAL A 108 -9.65 -12.62 11.38
C VAL A 108 -8.29 -12.27 12.00
N ILE A 109 -8.23 -11.32 12.95
CA ILE A 109 -6.96 -10.86 13.52
C ILE A 109 -6.39 -11.88 14.53
N ASP A 110 -7.27 -12.67 15.15
CA ASP A 110 -6.88 -13.77 16.07
C ASP A 110 -6.76 -15.14 15.37
N ALA A 111 -7.06 -15.21 14.07
CA ALA A 111 -6.92 -16.45 13.31
C ALA A 111 -5.45 -16.62 12.91
N GLU A 112 -4.76 -17.57 13.56
CA GLU A 112 -3.48 -18.10 13.10
C GLU A 112 -3.55 -18.39 11.60
N TRP A 113 -2.84 -17.58 10.81
CA TRP A 113 -2.59 -17.85 9.40
C TRP A 113 -1.79 -19.16 9.31
N LYS A 114 -2.49 -20.27 9.06
CA LYS A 114 -1.87 -21.55 8.74
C LYS A 114 -1.61 -21.58 7.23
N PRO A 115 -0.35 -21.61 6.76
CA PRO A 115 -0.09 -21.82 5.35
C PRO A 115 -0.62 -23.19 4.93
N ALA A 116 -1.25 -23.25 3.78
CA ALA A 116 -1.71 -24.50 3.19
C ALA A 116 -0.51 -25.32 2.71
N ASP A 117 -0.32 -26.48 3.32
CA ASP A 117 0.21 -27.71 2.74
C ASP A 117 -0.55 -28.90 3.35
#